data_AF-A0A6J7R7J6-F1
#
_entry.id   AF-A0A6J7R7J6-F1
#
_cell.length_a   1.000
_cell.length_b   1.000
_cell.length_c   1.000
_cell.angle_alpha   90.00
_cell.angle_beta   90.00
_cell.angle_gamma   90.00
#
_symmetry.space_group_name_H-M   'P 1'
#
loop_
_entity.id
_entity.type
_entity.pdbx_description
1 polymer ?
#
loop_
_entity_poly.entity_id
_entity_poly.type
_entity_poly.pdbx_seq_one_letter_code
_entity_poly.pdbx_strand_id
1 'polypeptide(L)'
;MVYDVATGTYLLSYSYGDWNTSNYSTGVVRCSSPVGPCSLQSTTPWLANGNSRTGTGGLSFFAGLDGSTRAVYASWPQGHEAQGGYWRAGSLAVVATGSVPTLR
;
A
#
# COMPACT_ATOMS: atom_id res chain seq x y z
N MET A 1 -4.20 -6.75 -5.43
CA MET A 1 -3.24 -6.99 -6.54
C MET A 1 -3.71 -6.21 -7.76
N VAL A 2 -2.81 -5.80 -8.66
CA VAL A 2 -3.12 -5.15 -9.94
C VAL A 2 -2.14 -5.61 -11.02
N TYR A 3 -2.58 -5.69 -12.27
CA TYR A 3 -1.72 -6.02 -13.41
C TYR A 3 -1.01 -4.77 -13.93
N ASP A 4 0.31 -4.86 -14.09
CA ASP A 4 1.16 -3.81 -14.63
C ASP A 4 1.46 -4.10 -16.10
N VAL A 5 0.70 -3.47 -16.99
CA VAL A 5 0.76 -3.68 -18.44
C VAL A 5 2.13 -3.35 -19.03
N ALA A 6 2.89 -2.45 -18.42
CA ALA A 6 4.21 -2.04 -18.92
C ALA A 6 5.26 -3.14 -18.75
N THR A 7 5.14 -3.94 -17.70
CA THR A 7 6.11 -5.01 -17.38
C THR A 7 5.55 -6.40 -17.64
N GLY A 8 4.24 -6.53 -17.85
CA GLY A 8 3.56 -7.82 -18.01
C GLY A 8 3.50 -8.63 -16.71
N THR A 9 3.57 -7.96 -15.54
CA THR A 9 3.62 -8.59 -14.22
C THR A 9 2.49 -8.12 -13.30
N TYR A 10 2.41 -8.66 -12.09
CA TYR A 10 1.40 -8.30 -11.10
C TYR A 10 2.04 -7.62 -9.90
N LEU A 11 1.47 -6.50 -9.45
CA LEU A 11 1.81 -5.89 -8.18
C LEU A 11 0.87 -6.40 -7.09
N LEU A 12 1.44 -7.04 -6.07
CA LEU A 12 0.73 -7.51 -4.89
C LEU A 12 1.11 -6.65 -3.68
N SER A 13 0.12 -5.96 -3.11
CA SER A 13 0.24 -5.34 -1.80
C SER A 13 -0.03 -6.36 -0.70
N TYR A 14 0.67 -6.21 0.42
CA TYR A 14 0.39 -6.94 1.65
C TYR A 14 0.64 -6.03 2.84
N SER A 15 -0.08 -6.25 3.94
CA SER A 15 0.17 -5.56 5.18
C SER A 15 0.72 -6.52 6.23
N TYR A 16 1.48 -5.97 7.17
CA TYR A 16 2.09 -6.72 8.26
C TYR A 16 2.16 -5.86 9.52
N GLY A 17 2.25 -6.51 10.68
CA GLY A 17 2.09 -5.88 12.00
C GLY A 17 0.63 -5.82 12.45
N ASP A 18 0.37 -5.10 13.54
CA ASP A 18 -0.95 -4.98 14.18
C ASP A 18 -1.64 -3.69 13.76
N TRP A 19 -2.78 -3.82 13.07
CA TRP A 19 -3.51 -2.73 12.41
C TRP A 19 -3.90 -1.54 13.31
N ASN A 20 -3.94 -1.78 14.61
CA ASN A 20 -4.32 -0.84 15.66
C ASN A 20 -3.10 -0.18 16.34
N THR A 21 -1.91 -0.27 15.71
CA THR A 21 -0.68 0.34 16.22
C THR A 21 0.09 1.07 15.11
N SER A 22 1.12 1.81 15.51
CA SER A 22 2.03 2.48 14.58
C SER A 22 2.99 1.54 13.86
N ASN A 23 3.06 0.26 14.23
CA ASN A 23 3.91 -0.74 13.56
C ASN A 23 3.26 -1.30 12.28
N TYR A 24 1.95 -1.11 12.09
CA TYR A 24 1.26 -1.61 10.90
C TYR A 24 1.78 -0.91 9.65
N SER A 25 2.24 -1.72 8.71
CA SER A 25 2.95 -1.25 7.53
C SER A 25 2.51 -2.01 6.30
N THR A 26 2.85 -1.49 5.12
CA THR A 26 2.52 -2.12 3.84
C THR A 26 3.75 -2.35 3.00
N GLY A 27 3.88 -3.58 2.49
CA GLY A 27 4.85 -3.95 1.48
C GLY A 27 4.19 -4.14 0.11
N VAL A 28 5.01 -4.13 -0.93
CA VAL A 28 4.61 -4.47 -2.30
C VAL A 28 5.64 -5.42 -2.89
N VAL A 29 5.15 -6.49 -3.51
CA VAL A 29 5.96 -7.43 -4.29
C VAL A 29 5.48 -7.47 -5.73
N ARG A 30 6.36 -7.89 -6.62
CA ARG A 30 6.03 -8.13 -8.02
C ARG A 30 5.99 -9.63 -8.29
N CYS A 31 4.92 -10.11 -8.88
CA CYS A 31 4.69 -11.51 -9.20
C CYS A 31 4.63 -11.74 -10.71
N SER A 32 5.22 -12.82 -11.20
CA SER A 32 5.16 -13.17 -12.62
C SER A 32 3.79 -13.71 -13.04
N SER A 33 2.99 -14.20 -12.09
CA SER A 33 1.60 -14.62 -12.29
C SER A 33 0.73 -14.22 -11.09
N PRO A 34 -0.60 -14.34 -11.17
CA PRO A 34 -1.49 -14.09 -10.03
C PRO A 34 -1.19 -14.97 -8.80
N VAL A 35 -0.55 -16.12 -9.00
CA VAL A 35 -0.18 -17.08 -7.94
C VAL A 35 1.33 -17.16 -7.69
N GLY A 36 2.12 -16.26 -8.28
CA GLY A 36 3.57 -16.19 -8.13
C GLY A 36 4.36 -16.95 -9.21
N PRO A 37 5.70 -17.09 -9.03
CA PRO A 37 6.51 -16.59 -7.91
C PRO A 37 6.52 -15.06 -7.81
N CYS A 38 6.82 -14.55 -6.61
CA CYS A 38 6.91 -13.12 -6.33
C CYS A 38 8.30 -12.71 -5.83
N SER A 39 8.78 -11.53 -6.22
CA SER A 39 10.03 -10.93 -5.77
C SER A 39 9.78 -9.64 -5.00
N LEU A 40 10.54 -9.44 -3.93
CA LEU A 40 10.54 -8.19 -3.17
C LEU A 40 11.04 -7.05 -4.07
N GLN A 41 10.34 -5.91 -4.02
CA GLN A 41 10.79 -4.69 -4.70
C GLN A 41 11.54 -3.73 -3.75
N SER A 42 11.44 -3.96 -2.44
CA SER A 42 12.13 -3.19 -1.40
C SER A 42 12.41 -4.09 -0.17
N THR A 43 13.45 -3.75 0.60
CA THR A 43 13.75 -4.37 1.90
C THR A 43 13.15 -3.61 3.09
N THR A 44 12.64 -2.39 2.85
CA THR A 44 11.92 -1.57 3.82
C THR A 44 10.42 -1.59 3.52
N PRO A 45 9.55 -1.20 4.49
CA PRO A 45 8.15 -0.95 4.19
C PRO A 45 8.01 -0.07 2.95
N TRP A 46 7.18 -0.49 2.02
CA TRP A 46 6.91 0.27 0.80
C TRP A 46 6.09 1.52 1.12
N LEU A 47 5.11 1.37 2.01
CA LEU A 47 4.37 2.47 2.61
C LEU A 47 4.59 2.41 4.12
N ALA A 48 5.30 3.43 4.59
CA ALA A 48 5.67 3.63 5.99
C ALA A 48 4.83 4.74 6.63
N ASN A 49 5.06 4.99 7.93
CA ASN A 49 4.51 6.14 8.64
C ASN A 49 5.07 7.45 8.06
N GLY A 50 4.27 8.52 8.09
CA GLY A 50 4.65 9.83 7.57
C GLY A 50 3.48 10.80 7.54
N ASN A 51 3.74 12.09 7.31
CA ASN A 51 2.69 13.14 7.23
C ASN A 51 1.73 13.14 8.43
N SER A 52 2.26 12.95 9.65
CA SER A 52 1.48 12.82 10.90
C SER A 52 0.47 11.66 10.88
N ARG A 53 0.75 10.62 10.10
CA ARG A 53 -0.06 9.42 9.95
C ARG A 53 0.76 8.17 10.22
N THR A 54 0.13 7.19 10.83
CA THR A 54 0.76 5.95 11.27
C THR A 54 -0.14 4.76 11.00
N GLY A 55 0.42 3.55 11.09
CA GLY A 55 -0.34 2.32 10.92
C GLY A 55 -0.89 2.19 9.50
N THR A 56 -0.05 2.50 8.50
CA THR A 56 -0.44 2.67 7.10
C THR A 56 -0.60 1.30 6.42
N GLY A 57 -1.84 0.95 6.06
CA GLY A 57 -2.07 -0.26 5.26
C GLY A 57 -3.52 -0.64 5.03
N GLY A 58 -3.77 -1.94 4.84
CA GLY A 58 -5.05 -2.40 4.29
C GLY A 58 -5.22 -1.91 2.84
N LEU A 59 -4.10 -1.87 2.11
CA LEU A 59 -4.04 -1.24 0.80
C LEU A 59 -4.72 -2.08 -0.28
N SER A 60 -5.59 -1.43 -1.06
CA SER A 60 -6.17 -2.00 -2.27
C SER A 60 -5.81 -1.15 -3.49
N PHE A 61 -5.35 -1.82 -4.55
CA PHE A 61 -5.17 -1.21 -5.86
C PHE A 61 -6.47 -1.25 -6.67
N PHE A 62 -6.69 -0.25 -7.52
CA PHE A 62 -7.80 -0.21 -8.47
C PHE A 62 -7.46 0.67 -9.68
N ALA A 63 -8.19 0.48 -10.78
CA ALA A 63 -8.06 1.35 -11.95
C ALA A 63 -8.94 2.61 -11.77
N GLY A 64 -8.35 3.78 -11.96
CA GLY A 64 -9.09 5.04 -12.10
C GLY A 64 -9.83 5.10 -13.43
N LEU A 65 -10.84 5.98 -13.51
CA LEU A 65 -11.58 6.23 -14.75
C LEU A 65 -10.71 6.82 -15.87
N ASP A 66 -9.57 7.41 -15.50
CA ASP A 66 -8.52 7.92 -16.39
C ASP A 66 -7.51 6.85 -16.83
N GLY A 67 -7.73 5.58 -16.45
CA GLY A 67 -6.82 4.47 -16.72
C GLY A 67 -5.59 4.43 -15.81
N SER A 68 -5.44 5.36 -14.86
CA SER A 68 -4.34 5.33 -13.90
C SER A 68 -4.50 4.19 -12.90
N THR A 69 -3.39 3.59 -12.45
CA THR A 69 -3.42 2.72 -11.28
C THR A 69 -3.49 3.59 -10.03
N ARG A 70 -4.45 3.32 -9.16
CA ARG A 70 -4.67 4.03 -7.90
C ARG A 70 -4.60 3.07 -6.73
N ALA A 71 -4.31 3.61 -5.55
CA ALA A 71 -4.31 2.87 -4.31
C ALA A 71 -5.14 3.60 -3.26
N VAL A 72 -5.97 2.85 -2.54
CA VAL A 72 -6.59 3.30 -1.30
C VAL A 72 -5.98 2.54 -0.14
N TYR A 73 -5.67 3.24 0.96
CA TYR A 73 -5.15 2.64 2.19
C TYR A 73 -5.68 3.38 3.41
N ALA A 74 -5.62 2.73 4.56
CA ALA A 74 -6.09 3.25 5.83
C ALA A 74 -4.92 3.62 6.75
N SER A 75 -5.09 4.69 7.53
CA SER A 75 -4.09 5.13 8.52
C SER A 75 -4.71 5.87 9.68
N TRP A 76 -3.99 5.93 10.80
CA TRP A 76 -4.37 6.65 12.00
C TRP A 76 -3.76 8.06 12.02
N PRO A 77 -4.34 9.01 12.76
CA PRO A 77 -3.56 10.16 13.24
C PRO A 77 -2.44 9.64 14.16
N GLN A 78 -1.22 10.13 13.94
CA GLN A 78 -0.07 9.71 14.73
C GLN A 78 -0.30 9.93 16.23
N GLY A 79 -0.06 8.89 17.03
CA GLY A 79 -0.25 8.93 18.48
C GLY A 79 -1.68 8.72 18.95
N HIS A 80 -2.61 8.42 18.03
CA HIS A 80 -4.02 8.18 18.30
C HIS A 80 -4.51 6.82 17.76
N GLU A 81 -3.61 5.87 17.62
CA GLU A 81 -3.91 4.52 17.15
C GLU A 81 -4.85 3.82 18.15
N ALA A 82 -6.01 3.38 17.67
CA ALA A 82 -7.02 2.66 18.45
C ALA A 82 -7.58 3.39 19.69
N GLN A 83 -7.31 4.68 19.82
CA GLN A 83 -7.84 5.48 20.92
C GLN A 83 -9.30 5.86 20.66
N GLY A 84 -10.11 5.84 21.71
CA GLY A 84 -11.51 6.27 21.64
C GLY A 84 -11.63 7.71 21.13
N GLY A 85 -12.57 7.95 20.23
CA GLY A 85 -12.79 9.28 19.61
C GLY A 85 -11.95 9.54 18.35
N TYR A 86 -11.03 8.65 17.99
CA TYR A 86 -10.26 8.74 16.75
C TYR A 86 -10.63 7.63 15.78
N TRP A 87 -10.49 7.93 14.49
CA TRP A 87 -10.86 7.02 13.41
C TRP A 87 -9.69 6.77 12.48
N ARG A 88 -9.62 5.55 11.98
CA ARG A 88 -8.73 5.20 10.89
C ARG A 88 -9.33 5.70 9.59
N ALA A 89 -8.66 6.64 8.93
CA ALA A 89 -9.17 7.30 7.73
C ALA A 89 -8.59 6.68 6.47
N GLY A 90 -9.39 6.64 5.40
CA GLY A 90 -8.95 6.26 4.06
C GLY A 90 -8.16 7.40 3.39
N SER A 91 -7.12 7.05 2.66
CA SER A 91 -6.30 7.94 1.83
C SER A 91 -6.18 7.37 0.43
N LEU A 92 -6.24 8.23 -0.57
CA LEU A 92 -6.14 7.89 -1.99
C LEU A 92 -4.82 8.41 -2.55
N ALA A 93 -4.15 7.62 -3.37
CA ALA A 93 -2.93 8.02 -4.08
C ALA A 93 -2.91 7.43 -5.50
N VAL A 94 -2.16 8.08 -6.39
CA VAL A 94 -1.84 7.52 -7.71
C VAL A 94 -0.59 6.65 -7.57
N VAL A 95 -0.56 5.53 -8.29
CA VAL A 95 0.57 4.58 -8.24
C VAL A 95 1.36 4.68 -9.53
N ALA A 96 2.65 4.98 -9.42
CA ALA A 96 3.59 4.80 -10.51
C ALA A 96 4.19 3.39 -10.43
N THR A 97 3.97 2.55 -11.45
CA THR A 97 4.29 1.11 -11.45
C THR A 97 5.72 0.77 -11.88
N GLY A 98 6.70 1.67 -11.65
CA GLY A 98 8.10 1.45 -12.03
C GLY A 98 8.77 0.22 -11.37
N SER A 99 10.09 0.09 -11.53
CA SER A 99 10.87 -1.02 -10.96
C SER A 99 10.61 -1.17 -9.46
N VAL A 100 10.61 -0.05 -8.74
CA VAL A 100 10.01 0.05 -7.41
C VAL A 100 8.75 0.92 -7.54
N PRO A 101 7.56 0.39 -7.27
CA PRO A 101 6.35 1.21 -7.32
C PRO A 101 6.45 2.42 -6.38
N THR A 102 5.75 3.50 -6.65
CA THR A 102 5.69 4.65 -5.72
C THR A 102 4.28 5.23 -5.66
N LEU A 103 3.95 5.84 -4.53
CA LEU A 103 2.74 6.65 -4.38
C LEU A 103 3.04 8.10 -4.77
N ARG A 104 2.12 8.72 -5.51
CA ARG A 104 2.11 10.14 -5.87
C ARG A 104 0.83 10.82 -5.40
#